data_AF-A0A6M0GD23-F1
#
_entry.id   AF-A0A6M0GD23-F1
#
_cell.length_a   1.000
_cell.length_b   1.000
_cell.length_c   1.000
_cell.angle_alpha   90.00
_cell.angle_beta   90.00
_cell.angle_gamma   90.00
#
_symmetry.space_group_name_H-M   'P 1'
#
loop_
_entity.id
_entity.type
_entity.pdbx_description
1 polymer ?
#
loop_
_entity_poly.entity_id
_entity_poly.type
_entity_poly.pdbx_seq_one_letter_code
_entity_poly.pdbx_strand_id
1 'polypeptide(L)'
;MTQNNLATAYSNRIIGDKANNLEDAIACYHNALEVYTREAMPVDWAMTQNNLATAYSNRIIGDKANNLEDAIACYHNALEVRTREAMPVAWATTQNNLATAYSDRIIGDRANNLEEAIACFHNALEVLTREAMPVDWAMTQNNLAIAYKNRIIGDKANNLEDAIAGYHNALEVYTREAMPVAWATTQNNLATAYKDRIIGDKANNIEEAIACYHYALEVRTREAMPVAWATTQNNLATAYKDRIIGDKANNIEEAIACYHYSLEVYTREAMPVDWATTQNNLATAYSDRIIGDKANNLEDAIAGYHYALEVRTREAMPVDWAMTQNNLATAYSDRIIGDKANNLEDAIACYHYALEVRTREAMPGVG
;
A
#
# COMPACT_ATOMS: atom_id res chain seq x y z
N MET A 1 27.87 -22.50 -11.03
CA MET A 1 26.60 -23.14 -10.61
C MET A 1 26.41 -23.05 -9.11
N THR A 2 27.43 -23.42 -8.32
CA THR A 2 27.37 -23.44 -6.84
C THR A 2 27.06 -22.09 -6.20
N GLN A 3 27.69 -20.99 -6.67
CA GLN A 3 27.48 -19.64 -6.10
C GLN A 3 26.06 -19.11 -6.34
N ASN A 4 25.50 -19.25 -7.55
CA ASN A 4 24.13 -18.85 -7.85
C ASN A 4 23.10 -19.65 -7.03
N ASN A 5 23.30 -20.96 -6.88
CA ASN A 5 22.38 -21.79 -6.10
C ASN A 5 22.49 -21.48 -4.60
N LEU A 6 23.69 -21.19 -4.11
CA LEU A 6 23.92 -20.74 -2.74
C LEU A 6 23.25 -19.39 -2.47
N ALA A 7 23.35 -18.44 -3.41
CA ALA A 7 22.68 -17.15 -3.33
C ALA A 7 21.14 -17.31 -3.24
N THR A 8 20.55 -18.16 -4.09
CA THR A 8 19.12 -18.48 -4.02
C THR A 8 18.75 -19.14 -2.69
N ALA A 9 19.62 -20.01 -2.15
CA ALA A 9 19.41 -20.62 -0.85
C ALA A 9 19.43 -19.57 0.29
N TYR A 10 20.35 -18.61 0.27
CA TYR A 10 20.37 -17.50 1.21
C TYR A 10 19.14 -16.60 1.09
N SER A 11 18.75 -16.22 -0.13
CA SER A 11 17.56 -15.40 -0.39
C SER A 11 16.27 -16.05 0.13
N ASN A 12 16.18 -17.38 0.08
CA ASN A 12 15.02 -18.14 0.56
C ASN A 12 15.15 -18.60 2.02
N ARG A 13 16.26 -18.29 2.71
CA ARG A 13 16.52 -18.78 4.06
C ARG A 13 15.64 -18.04 5.06
N ILE A 14 14.76 -18.79 5.72
CA ILE A 14 13.85 -18.27 6.76
C ILE A 14 14.57 -18.18 8.13
N ILE A 15 15.59 -19.02 8.35
CA ILE A 15 16.39 -19.01 9.59
C ILE A 15 17.47 -17.91 9.52
N GLY A 16 17.71 -17.24 10.65
CA GLY A 16 18.70 -16.17 10.78
C GLY A 16 18.14 -14.80 10.44
N ASP A 17 19.00 -13.79 10.48
CA ASP A 17 18.60 -12.41 10.17
C ASP A 17 18.37 -12.22 8.67
N LYS A 18 17.16 -11.79 8.29
CA LYS A 18 16.74 -11.64 6.88
C LYS A 18 17.62 -10.63 6.14
N ALA A 19 18.03 -9.56 6.80
CA ALA A 19 18.86 -8.52 6.19
C ALA A 19 20.23 -9.10 5.82
N ASN A 20 20.88 -9.80 6.75
CA ASN A 20 22.15 -10.49 6.48
C ASN A 20 22.02 -11.58 5.40
N ASN A 21 20.92 -12.35 5.40
CA ASN A 21 20.69 -13.35 4.35
C ASN A 21 20.61 -12.71 2.94
N LEU A 22 20.03 -11.52 2.83
CA LEU A 22 19.97 -10.79 1.56
C LEU A 22 21.34 -10.23 1.14
N GLU A 23 22.13 -9.71 2.07
CA GLU A 23 23.51 -9.28 1.76
C GLU A 23 24.39 -10.45 1.31
N ASP A 24 24.30 -11.60 1.98
CA ASP A 24 25.01 -12.83 1.59
C ASP A 24 24.58 -13.29 0.19
N ALA A 25 23.28 -13.24 -0.12
CA ALA A 25 22.76 -13.57 -1.44
C ALA A 25 23.30 -12.61 -2.52
N ILE A 26 23.27 -11.30 -2.28
CA ILE A 26 23.80 -10.26 -3.19
C ILE A 26 25.29 -10.51 -3.45
N ALA A 27 26.09 -10.75 -2.40
CA ALA A 27 27.51 -11.05 -2.56
C ALA A 27 27.76 -12.33 -3.38
N CYS A 28 26.98 -13.39 -3.14
CA CYS A 28 27.09 -14.64 -3.90
C CYS A 28 26.67 -14.47 -5.37
N TYR A 29 25.66 -13.64 -5.66
CA TYR A 29 25.27 -13.31 -7.04
C TYR A 29 26.36 -12.52 -7.76
N HIS A 30 26.98 -11.52 -7.12
CA HIS A 30 28.12 -10.81 -7.69
C HIS A 30 29.28 -11.76 -8.03
N ASN A 31 29.65 -12.65 -7.10
CA ASN A 31 30.67 -13.68 -7.36
C ASN A 31 30.30 -14.62 -8.51
N ALA A 32 29.00 -14.94 -8.66
CA ALA A 32 28.54 -15.73 -9.80
C ALA A 32 28.68 -14.98 -11.13
N LEU A 33 28.42 -13.67 -11.16
CA LEU A 33 28.54 -12.81 -12.35
C LEU A 33 30.00 -12.59 -12.80
N GLU A 34 31.00 -12.82 -11.94
CA GLU A 34 32.42 -12.85 -12.36
C GLU A 34 32.72 -14.01 -13.31
N VAL A 35 31.97 -15.12 -13.17
CA VAL A 35 32.16 -16.34 -13.95
C VAL A 35 31.12 -16.44 -15.07
N TYR A 36 29.87 -16.12 -14.76
CA TYR A 36 28.76 -16.07 -15.69
C TYR A 36 28.77 -14.72 -16.39
N THR A 37 29.43 -14.62 -17.54
CA THR A 37 29.39 -13.41 -18.35
C THR A 37 28.33 -13.53 -19.44
N ARG A 38 27.85 -12.40 -19.95
CA ARG A 38 26.88 -12.36 -21.05
C ARG A 38 27.40 -13.10 -22.29
N GLU A 39 28.70 -13.01 -22.57
CA GLU A 39 29.32 -13.63 -23.74
C GLU A 39 29.54 -15.13 -23.57
N ALA A 40 29.95 -15.60 -22.38
CA ALA A 40 30.29 -17.01 -22.16
C ALA A 40 29.07 -17.86 -21.77
N MET A 41 28.18 -17.31 -20.93
CA MET A 41 27.02 -18.01 -20.37
C MET A 41 25.81 -17.07 -20.30
N PRO A 42 25.26 -16.64 -21.46
CA PRO A 42 24.23 -15.60 -21.53
C PRO A 42 22.98 -15.93 -20.69
N VAL A 43 22.51 -17.18 -20.74
CA VAL A 43 21.30 -17.62 -20.04
C VAL A 43 21.50 -17.63 -18.53
N ASP A 44 22.62 -18.18 -18.04
CA ASP A 44 22.95 -18.17 -16.61
C ASP A 44 23.20 -16.75 -16.10
N TRP A 45 23.91 -15.92 -16.87
CA TRP A 45 24.13 -14.50 -16.55
C TRP A 45 22.80 -13.76 -16.39
N ALA A 46 21.89 -13.87 -17.36
CA ALA A 46 20.60 -13.20 -17.30
C ALA A 46 19.70 -13.71 -16.17
N MET A 47 19.78 -15.00 -15.84
CA MET A 47 19.12 -15.56 -14.67
C MET A 47 19.68 -14.99 -13.36
N THR A 48 21.00 -14.93 -13.23
CA THR A 48 21.66 -14.35 -12.06
C THR A 48 21.35 -12.86 -11.93
N GLN A 49 21.32 -12.11 -13.03
CA GLN A 49 20.92 -10.69 -13.04
C GLN A 49 19.48 -10.50 -12.54
N ASN A 50 18.52 -11.29 -13.02
CA ASN A 50 17.14 -11.21 -12.53
C ASN A 50 17.03 -11.56 -11.04
N ASN A 51 17.79 -12.54 -10.56
CA ASN A 51 17.74 -12.92 -9.15
C ASN A 51 18.42 -11.87 -8.25
N LEU A 52 19.54 -11.30 -8.71
CA LEU A 52 20.20 -10.18 -8.07
C LEU A 52 19.27 -8.96 -8.00
N ALA A 53 18.53 -8.67 -9.07
CA ALA A 53 17.53 -7.62 -9.10
C ALA A 53 16.45 -7.83 -8.02
N THR A 54 15.92 -9.04 -7.91
CA THR A 54 14.95 -9.39 -6.85
C THR A 54 15.55 -9.26 -5.45
N ALA A 55 16.84 -9.60 -5.26
CA ALA A 55 17.51 -9.43 -3.98
C ALA A 55 17.66 -7.94 -3.63
N TYR A 56 18.02 -7.09 -4.60
CA TYR A 56 18.07 -5.64 -4.43
C TYR A 56 16.70 -5.03 -4.12
N SER A 57 15.63 -5.41 -4.84
CA SER A 57 14.27 -4.94 -4.56
C SER A 57 13.82 -5.27 -3.13
N ASN A 58 14.27 -6.39 -2.57
CA ASN A 58 13.93 -6.84 -1.22
C ASN A 58 14.92 -6.41 -0.15
N ARG A 59 16.02 -5.73 -0.53
CA ARG A 59 17.14 -5.41 0.36
C ARG A 59 16.72 -4.45 1.47
N ILE A 60 17.02 -4.84 2.71
CA ILE A 60 16.65 -4.10 3.92
C ILE A 60 17.73 -3.06 4.29
N ILE A 61 19.00 -3.37 4.01
CA ILE A 61 20.14 -2.50 4.35
C ILE A 61 20.38 -1.50 3.22
N GLY A 62 20.79 -0.29 3.60
CA GLY A 62 21.11 0.79 2.68
C GLY A 62 19.91 1.67 2.35
N ASP A 63 20.11 2.58 1.40
CA ASP A 63 19.06 3.48 0.94
C ASP A 63 18.10 2.75 -0.01
N LYS A 64 16.80 2.75 0.32
CA LYS A 64 15.77 2.04 -0.46
C LYS A 64 15.67 2.56 -1.90
N ALA A 65 15.89 3.85 -2.12
CA ALA A 65 15.79 4.44 -3.45
C ALA A 65 16.91 3.90 -4.35
N ASN A 66 18.16 3.90 -3.85
CA ASN A 66 19.30 3.32 -4.57
C ASN A 66 19.14 1.81 -4.80
N ASN A 67 18.66 1.06 -3.80
CA ASN A 67 18.40 -0.38 -3.96
C ASN A 67 17.42 -0.67 -5.10
N LEU A 68 16.39 0.16 -5.29
CA LEU A 68 15.43 0.02 -6.39
C LEU A 68 16.06 0.37 -7.75
N GLU A 69 16.95 1.36 -7.83
CA GLU A 69 17.67 1.65 -9.07
C GLU A 69 18.61 0.50 -9.46
N ASP A 70 19.32 -0.09 -8.49
CA ASP A 70 20.17 -1.27 -8.71
C ASP A 70 19.34 -2.46 -9.21
N ALA A 71 18.15 -2.66 -8.64
CA ALA A 71 17.23 -3.70 -9.09
C ALA A 71 16.76 -3.47 -10.53
N ILE A 72 16.32 -2.26 -10.86
CA ILE A 72 15.87 -1.88 -12.20
C ILE A 72 16.99 -2.09 -13.22
N ALA A 73 18.22 -1.68 -12.90
CA ALA A 73 19.38 -1.91 -13.77
C ALA A 73 19.65 -3.40 -14.01
N CYS A 74 19.58 -4.22 -12.97
CA CYS A 74 19.77 -5.67 -13.08
C CYS A 74 18.64 -6.35 -13.89
N TYR A 75 17.38 -5.91 -13.76
CA TYR A 75 16.29 -6.40 -14.60
C TYR A 75 16.49 -6.04 -16.08
N HIS A 76 16.92 -4.81 -16.39
CA HIS A 76 17.26 -4.42 -17.76
C HIS A 76 18.38 -5.28 -18.34
N ASN A 77 19.45 -5.53 -17.57
CA ASN A 77 20.52 -6.46 -17.97
C ASN A 77 19.97 -7.86 -18.29
N ALA A 78 19.09 -8.40 -17.45
CA ALA A 78 18.47 -9.70 -17.70
C ALA A 78 17.65 -9.73 -19.00
N LEU A 79 16.94 -8.63 -19.32
CA LEU A 79 16.12 -8.48 -20.53
C LEU A 79 16.94 -8.36 -21.82
N GLU A 80 18.25 -8.09 -21.76
CA GLU A 80 19.11 -8.14 -22.95
C GLU A 80 19.23 -9.54 -23.56
N VAL A 81 19.07 -10.58 -22.74
CA VAL A 81 19.15 -11.99 -23.16
C VAL A 81 17.79 -12.67 -23.10
N ARG A 82 17.02 -12.41 -22.05
CA ARG A 82 15.65 -12.94 -21.92
C ARG A 82 14.75 -12.12 -22.83
N THR A 83 14.61 -12.52 -24.09
CA THR A 83 13.66 -11.90 -25.02
C THR A 83 12.35 -12.68 -25.07
N ARG A 84 11.28 -12.05 -25.58
CA ARG A 84 9.98 -12.69 -25.76
C ARG A 84 10.09 -13.91 -26.69
N GLU A 85 10.90 -13.84 -27.73
CA GLU A 85 11.03 -14.90 -28.74
C GLU A 85 11.86 -16.08 -28.23
N ALA A 86 12.97 -15.81 -27.55
CA ALA A 86 13.90 -16.84 -27.13
C ALA A 86 13.50 -17.48 -25.79
N MET A 87 12.96 -16.69 -24.87
CA MET A 87 12.68 -17.10 -23.50
C MET A 87 11.37 -16.48 -22.98
N PRO A 88 10.22 -16.74 -23.63
CA PRO A 88 8.97 -16.00 -23.41
C PRO A 88 8.58 -15.92 -21.93
N VAL A 89 8.58 -17.06 -21.23
CA VAL A 89 8.19 -17.11 -19.81
C VAL A 89 9.17 -16.35 -18.93
N ALA A 90 10.49 -16.55 -19.12
CA ALA A 90 11.49 -15.85 -18.32
C ALA A 90 11.50 -14.34 -18.58
N TRP A 91 11.29 -13.91 -19.83
CA TRP A 91 11.09 -12.51 -20.19
C TRP A 91 9.87 -11.93 -19.48
N ALA A 92 8.72 -12.62 -19.53
CA ALA A 92 7.49 -12.15 -18.91
C ALA A 92 7.58 -12.06 -17.37
N THR A 93 8.22 -13.04 -16.72
CA THR A 93 8.51 -12.96 -15.28
C THR A 93 9.42 -11.77 -14.95
N THR A 94 10.43 -11.51 -15.78
CA THR A 94 11.35 -10.37 -15.59
C THR A 94 10.59 -9.04 -15.78
N GLN A 95 9.70 -8.96 -16.77
CA GLN A 95 8.82 -7.80 -17.00
C GLN A 95 7.90 -7.54 -15.80
N ASN A 96 7.23 -8.56 -15.26
CA ASN A 96 6.38 -8.42 -14.07
C ASN A 96 7.16 -7.91 -12.84
N ASN A 97 8.38 -8.40 -12.65
CA ASN A 97 9.22 -7.97 -11.53
C ASN A 97 9.75 -6.55 -11.72
N LEU A 98 10.16 -6.20 -12.94
CA LEU A 98 10.56 -4.84 -13.31
C LEU A 98 9.39 -3.85 -13.12
N ALA A 99 8.17 -4.26 -13.50
CA ALA A 99 6.96 -3.47 -13.28
C ALA A 99 6.71 -3.16 -11.81
N THR A 100 6.95 -4.15 -10.93
CA THR A 100 6.85 -3.97 -9.48
C THR A 100 7.93 -3.00 -8.98
N ALA A 101 9.17 -3.14 -9.45
CA ALA A 101 10.25 -2.22 -9.10
C ALA A 101 9.97 -0.77 -9.53
N TYR A 102 9.41 -0.56 -10.74
CA TYR A 102 8.95 0.76 -11.18
C TYR A 102 7.78 1.28 -10.33
N SER A 103 6.84 0.40 -9.95
CA SER A 103 5.73 0.75 -9.06
C SER A 103 6.19 1.18 -7.67
N ASP A 104 7.35 0.72 -7.20
CA ASP A 104 7.93 1.08 -5.90
C ASP A 104 9.00 2.18 -6.00
N ARG A 105 9.43 2.53 -7.21
CA ARG A 105 10.52 3.46 -7.48
C ARG A 105 10.28 4.84 -6.85
N ILE A 106 11.26 5.28 -6.07
CA ILE A 106 11.23 6.54 -5.31
C ILE A 106 11.83 7.69 -6.13
N ILE A 107 12.85 7.42 -6.95
CA ILE A 107 13.53 8.42 -7.76
C ILE A 107 12.74 8.72 -9.03
N GLY A 108 12.75 9.99 -9.44
CA GLY A 108 12.12 10.47 -10.66
C GLY A 108 10.67 10.89 -10.46
N ASP A 109 9.97 11.07 -11.58
CA ASP A 109 8.56 11.46 -11.57
C ASP A 109 7.66 10.25 -11.28
N ARG A 110 6.82 10.36 -10.25
CA ARG A 110 5.95 9.27 -9.81
C ARG A 110 4.96 8.83 -10.89
N ALA A 111 4.46 9.77 -11.67
CA ALA A 111 3.48 9.48 -12.70
C ALA A 111 4.10 8.65 -13.83
N ASN A 112 5.27 9.07 -14.31
CA ASN A 112 6.04 8.32 -15.32
C ASN A 112 6.45 6.92 -14.82
N ASN A 113 6.88 6.79 -13.55
CA ASN A 113 7.23 5.49 -12.97
C ASN A 113 6.03 4.52 -13.00
N LEU A 114 4.81 5.00 -12.77
CA LEU A 114 3.60 4.18 -12.85
C LEU A 114 3.25 3.79 -14.28
N GLU A 115 3.46 4.66 -15.27
CA GLU A 115 3.25 4.29 -16.68
C GLU A 115 4.24 3.23 -17.15
N GLU A 116 5.51 3.32 -16.76
CA GLU A 116 6.53 2.29 -17.04
C GLU A 116 6.16 0.94 -16.39
N ALA A 117 5.64 0.97 -15.16
CA ALA A 117 5.13 -0.22 -14.49
C ALA A 117 3.95 -0.85 -15.25
N ILE A 118 2.96 -0.05 -15.61
CA ILE A 118 1.78 -0.50 -16.38
C ILE A 118 2.21 -1.11 -17.71
N ALA A 119 3.14 -0.49 -18.43
CA ALA A 119 3.67 -1.01 -19.69
C ALA A 119 4.36 -2.37 -19.49
N CYS A 120 5.19 -2.52 -18.46
CA CYS A 120 5.87 -3.78 -18.14
C CYS A 120 4.88 -4.89 -17.73
N PHE A 121 3.82 -4.58 -16.97
CA PHE A 121 2.77 -5.55 -16.65
C PHE A 121 2.03 -6.01 -17.90
N HIS A 122 1.68 -5.09 -18.81
CA HIS A 122 1.05 -5.46 -20.09
C HIS A 122 1.96 -6.38 -20.91
N ASN A 123 3.26 -6.06 -21.01
CA ASN A 123 4.24 -6.93 -21.66
C ASN A 123 4.24 -8.35 -21.06
N ALA A 124 4.23 -8.47 -19.73
CA ALA A 124 4.18 -9.76 -19.07
C ALA A 124 2.90 -10.54 -19.41
N LEU A 125 1.75 -9.88 -19.46
CA LEU A 125 0.45 -10.46 -19.79
C LEU A 125 0.32 -10.91 -21.26
N GLU A 126 1.22 -10.51 -22.15
CA GLU A 126 1.26 -11.04 -23.53
C GLU A 126 1.70 -12.51 -23.59
N VAL A 127 2.33 -13.02 -22.52
CA VAL A 127 2.83 -14.39 -22.42
C VAL A 127 2.15 -15.12 -21.25
N LEU A 128 2.02 -14.46 -20.11
CA LEU A 128 1.32 -15.01 -18.94
C LEU A 128 -0.18 -14.92 -19.23
N THR A 129 -0.80 -16.03 -19.62
CA THR A 129 -2.24 -16.11 -19.84
C THR A 129 -2.89 -16.93 -18.73
N ARG A 130 -4.20 -16.72 -18.51
CA ARG A 130 -4.96 -17.48 -17.51
C ARG A 130 -4.91 -18.99 -17.77
N GLU A 131 -4.93 -19.42 -19.02
CA GLU A 131 -4.96 -20.83 -19.39
C GLU A 131 -3.59 -21.51 -19.24
N ALA A 132 -2.50 -20.82 -19.58
CA ALA A 132 -1.16 -21.40 -19.55
C ALA A 132 -0.49 -21.28 -18.18
N MET A 133 -0.67 -20.12 -17.54
CA MET A 133 0.04 -19.72 -16.32
C MET A 133 -0.92 -19.02 -15.35
N PRO A 134 -2.00 -19.70 -14.88
CA PRO A 134 -3.10 -19.05 -14.15
C PRO A 134 -2.65 -18.24 -12.94
N VAL A 135 -1.73 -18.79 -12.14
CA VAL A 135 -1.28 -18.16 -10.90
C VAL A 135 -0.44 -16.91 -11.18
N ASP A 136 0.49 -16.98 -12.12
CA ASP A 136 1.33 -15.83 -12.51
C ASP A 136 0.53 -14.76 -13.25
N TRP A 137 -0.44 -15.16 -14.08
CA TRP A 137 -1.39 -14.25 -14.71
C TRP A 137 -2.21 -13.50 -13.65
N ALA A 138 -2.79 -14.21 -12.67
CA ALA A 138 -3.57 -13.58 -11.61
C ALA A 138 -2.73 -12.65 -10.73
N MET A 139 -1.46 -13.01 -10.46
CA MET A 139 -0.53 -12.14 -9.73
C MET A 139 -0.28 -10.85 -10.50
N THR A 140 -0.02 -10.98 -11.81
CA THR A 140 0.25 -9.86 -12.71
C THR A 140 -0.98 -8.96 -12.83
N GLN A 141 -2.19 -9.52 -12.94
CA GLN A 141 -3.46 -8.80 -12.96
C GLN A 141 -3.70 -8.01 -11.66
N ASN A 142 -3.46 -8.64 -10.49
CA ASN A 142 -3.58 -7.97 -9.20
C ASN A 142 -2.59 -6.81 -9.07
N ASN A 143 -1.35 -6.97 -9.52
CA ASN A 143 -0.33 -5.93 -9.43
C ASN A 143 -0.59 -4.78 -10.42
N LEU A 144 -1.04 -5.11 -11.64
CA LEU A 144 -1.50 -4.14 -12.62
C LEU A 144 -2.69 -3.33 -12.09
N ALA A 145 -3.63 -3.96 -11.40
CA ALA A 145 -4.75 -3.29 -10.76
C ALA A 145 -4.30 -2.30 -9.66
N ILE A 146 -3.28 -2.67 -8.87
CA ILE A 146 -2.66 -1.75 -7.89
C ILE A 146 -2.03 -0.54 -8.61
N ALA A 147 -1.31 -0.77 -9.72
CA ALA A 147 -0.71 0.29 -10.51
C ALA A 147 -1.77 1.24 -11.09
N TYR A 148 -2.87 0.71 -11.65
CA TYR A 148 -4.00 1.51 -12.14
C TYR A 148 -4.66 2.32 -11.04
N LYS A 149 -4.93 1.73 -9.87
CA LYS A 149 -5.51 2.45 -8.73
C LYS A 149 -4.65 3.66 -8.32
N ASN A 150 -3.33 3.51 -8.39
CA ASN A 150 -2.38 4.54 -8.00
C ASN A 150 -2.01 5.50 -9.16
N ARG A 151 -2.48 5.23 -10.38
CA ARG A 151 -2.11 5.96 -11.59
C ARG A 151 -2.54 7.41 -11.52
N ILE A 152 -1.59 8.31 -11.79
CA ILE A 152 -1.77 9.76 -11.70
C ILE A 152 -2.25 10.36 -13.02
N ILE A 153 -1.82 9.79 -14.16
CA ILE A 153 -2.17 10.27 -15.50
C ILE A 153 -3.50 9.68 -15.95
N GLY A 154 -4.23 10.45 -16.75
CA GLY A 154 -5.50 10.04 -17.33
C GLY A 154 -6.69 10.36 -16.44
N ASP A 155 -7.84 9.80 -16.80
CA ASP A 155 -9.07 9.98 -16.03
C ASP A 155 -9.09 9.03 -14.82
N LYS A 156 -9.22 9.61 -13.62
CA LYS A 156 -9.21 8.84 -12.36
C LYS A 156 -10.34 7.82 -12.27
N ALA A 157 -11.50 8.11 -12.85
CA ALA A 157 -12.64 7.21 -12.80
C ALA A 157 -12.35 5.96 -13.66
N ASN A 158 -11.84 6.13 -14.87
CA ASN A 158 -11.42 5.02 -15.73
C ASN A 158 -10.29 4.20 -15.10
N ASN A 159 -9.28 4.85 -14.50
CA ASN A 159 -8.18 4.17 -13.81
C ASN A 159 -8.71 3.25 -12.68
N LEU A 160 -9.76 3.68 -11.96
CA LEU A 160 -10.39 2.86 -10.92
C LEU A 160 -11.19 1.69 -11.50
N GLU A 161 -11.87 1.86 -12.63
CA GLU A 161 -12.55 0.74 -13.30
C GLU A 161 -11.55 -0.30 -13.81
N ASP A 162 -10.41 0.14 -14.37
CA ASP A 162 -9.34 -0.77 -14.81
C ASP A 162 -8.75 -1.54 -13.61
N ALA A 163 -8.58 -0.87 -12.46
CA ALA A 163 -8.17 -1.53 -11.23
C ALA A 163 -9.19 -2.58 -10.75
N ILE A 164 -10.47 -2.23 -10.71
CA ILE A 164 -11.55 -3.14 -10.32
C ILE A 164 -11.58 -4.37 -11.25
N ALA A 165 -11.46 -4.16 -12.57
CA ALA A 165 -11.41 -5.23 -13.55
C ALA A 165 -10.21 -6.16 -13.33
N GLY A 166 -9.01 -5.62 -13.10
CA GLY A 166 -7.82 -6.42 -12.83
C GLY A 166 -7.90 -7.23 -11.52
N TYR A 167 -8.51 -6.68 -10.46
CA TYR A 167 -8.76 -7.45 -9.24
C TYR A 167 -9.77 -8.58 -9.46
N HIS A 168 -10.86 -8.34 -10.20
CA HIS A 168 -11.81 -9.41 -10.56
C HIS A 168 -11.14 -10.52 -11.36
N ASN A 169 -10.32 -10.16 -12.36
CA ASN A 169 -9.52 -11.12 -13.12
C ASN A 169 -8.65 -12.00 -12.19
N ALA A 170 -7.94 -11.38 -11.23
CA ALA A 170 -7.13 -12.13 -10.28
C ALA A 170 -7.97 -13.07 -9.40
N LEU A 171 -9.18 -12.65 -8.97
CA LEU A 171 -10.11 -13.45 -8.18
C LEU A 171 -10.75 -14.61 -8.95
N GLU A 172 -10.65 -14.68 -10.28
CA GLU A 172 -11.04 -15.88 -11.04
C GLU A 172 -10.12 -17.07 -10.75
N VAL A 173 -8.87 -16.82 -10.36
CA VAL A 173 -7.86 -17.84 -10.06
C VAL A 173 -7.63 -17.93 -8.55
N TYR A 174 -7.50 -16.79 -7.89
CA TYR A 174 -7.38 -16.74 -6.43
C TYR A 174 -8.74 -17.01 -5.83
N THR A 175 -8.95 -18.21 -5.33
CA THR A 175 -10.12 -18.56 -4.55
C THR A 175 -9.75 -18.68 -3.07
N ARG A 176 -10.75 -18.54 -2.19
CA ARG A 176 -10.54 -18.70 -0.75
C ARG A 176 -9.99 -20.08 -0.41
N GLU A 177 -10.42 -21.13 -1.10
CA GLU A 177 -10.02 -22.51 -0.83
C GLU A 177 -8.62 -22.84 -1.36
N ALA A 178 -8.27 -22.37 -2.56
CA ALA A 178 -6.99 -22.72 -3.18
C ALA A 178 -5.85 -21.79 -2.75
N MET A 179 -6.15 -20.49 -2.64
CA MET A 179 -5.15 -19.43 -2.43
C MET A 179 -5.68 -18.40 -1.40
N PRO A 180 -6.00 -18.81 -0.15
CA PRO A 180 -6.72 -17.98 0.83
C PRO A 180 -6.06 -16.62 1.07
N VAL A 181 -4.73 -16.60 1.20
CA VAL A 181 -3.96 -15.37 1.49
C VAL A 181 -3.97 -14.40 0.31
N ALA A 182 -3.79 -14.90 -0.92
CA ALA A 182 -3.83 -14.08 -2.12
C ALA A 182 -5.25 -13.55 -2.37
N TRP A 183 -6.26 -14.43 -2.25
CA TRP A 183 -7.66 -14.06 -2.35
C TRP A 183 -8.04 -12.95 -1.36
N ALA A 184 -7.73 -13.11 -0.07
CA ALA A 184 -8.04 -12.09 0.94
C ALA A 184 -7.30 -10.77 0.71
N THR A 185 -6.09 -10.83 0.15
CA THR A 185 -5.33 -9.63 -0.22
C THR A 185 -5.97 -8.89 -1.39
N THR A 186 -6.34 -9.62 -2.43
CA THR A 186 -7.06 -9.05 -3.58
C THR A 186 -8.42 -8.52 -3.18
N GLN A 187 -9.16 -9.20 -2.29
CA GLN A 187 -10.44 -8.70 -1.75
C GLN A 187 -10.28 -7.37 -1.00
N ASN A 188 -9.28 -7.25 -0.12
CA ASN A 188 -9.00 -5.97 0.56
C ASN A 188 -8.64 -4.84 -0.42
N ASN A 189 -7.90 -5.16 -1.48
CA ASN A 189 -7.52 -4.16 -2.48
C ASN A 189 -8.70 -3.74 -3.35
N LEU A 190 -9.53 -4.70 -3.77
CA LEU A 190 -10.79 -4.48 -4.48
C LEU A 190 -11.74 -3.63 -3.63
N ALA A 191 -11.86 -3.93 -2.33
CA ALA A 191 -12.65 -3.13 -1.39
C ALA A 191 -12.20 -1.66 -1.36
N THR A 192 -10.90 -1.41 -1.37
CA THR A 192 -10.38 -0.04 -1.39
C THR A 192 -10.69 0.64 -2.73
N ALA A 193 -10.59 -0.08 -3.85
CA ALA A 193 -10.95 0.46 -5.16
C ALA A 193 -12.44 0.80 -5.28
N TYR A 194 -13.33 -0.06 -4.73
CA TYR A 194 -14.76 0.24 -4.66
C TYR A 194 -15.05 1.45 -3.79
N LYS A 195 -14.39 1.58 -2.64
CA LYS A 195 -14.56 2.75 -1.77
C LYS A 195 -14.20 4.05 -2.48
N ASP A 196 -13.14 4.04 -3.28
CA ASP A 196 -12.64 5.20 -4.02
C ASP A 196 -13.37 5.41 -5.37
N ARG A 197 -14.20 4.45 -5.80
CA ARG A 197 -14.87 4.41 -7.10
C ARG A 197 -15.77 5.62 -7.32
N ILE A 198 -15.58 6.27 -8.46
CA ILE A 198 -16.29 7.50 -8.85
C ILE A 198 -17.55 7.19 -9.67
N ILE A 199 -17.53 6.13 -10.48
CA ILE A 199 -18.64 5.75 -11.36
C ILE A 199 -19.70 4.97 -10.57
N GLY A 200 -20.96 5.21 -10.91
CA GLY A 200 -22.11 4.52 -10.32
C GLY A 200 -22.64 5.21 -9.07
N ASP A 201 -23.48 4.49 -8.33
CA ASP A 201 -24.04 4.99 -7.08
C ASP A 201 -23.03 4.83 -5.93
N LYS A 202 -22.71 5.94 -5.26
CA LYS A 202 -21.72 5.96 -4.18
C LYS A 202 -22.13 5.06 -3.02
N ALA A 203 -23.41 4.98 -2.68
CA ALA A 203 -23.84 4.15 -1.56
C ALA A 203 -23.61 2.67 -1.85
N ASN A 204 -23.97 2.21 -3.04
CA ASN A 204 -23.70 0.84 -3.49
C ASN A 204 -22.19 0.55 -3.55
N ASN A 205 -21.38 1.48 -4.05
CA ASN A 205 -19.93 1.31 -4.08
C ASN A 205 -19.33 1.11 -2.66
N ILE A 206 -19.84 1.82 -1.64
CA ILE A 206 -19.41 1.62 -0.25
C ILE A 206 -19.89 0.26 0.29
N GLU A 207 -21.10 -0.21 -0.04
CA GLU A 207 -21.55 -1.53 0.39
C GLU A 207 -20.71 -2.67 -0.24
N GLU A 208 -20.35 -2.55 -1.52
CA GLU A 208 -19.44 -3.50 -2.18
C GLU A 208 -18.05 -3.50 -1.51
N ALA A 209 -17.55 -2.32 -1.13
CA ALA A 209 -16.31 -2.21 -0.37
C ALA A 209 -16.39 -2.93 0.99
N ILE A 210 -17.46 -2.68 1.76
CA ILE A 210 -17.69 -3.33 3.05
C ILE A 210 -17.77 -4.85 2.89
N ALA A 211 -18.49 -5.35 1.89
CA ALA A 211 -18.59 -6.78 1.61
C ALA A 211 -17.21 -7.40 1.31
N CYS A 212 -16.41 -6.76 0.46
CA CYS A 212 -15.06 -7.22 0.13
C CYS A 212 -14.10 -7.20 1.34
N TYR A 213 -14.20 -6.21 2.23
CA TYR A 213 -13.43 -6.22 3.49
C TYR A 213 -13.84 -7.38 4.40
N HIS A 214 -15.13 -7.68 4.53
CA HIS A 214 -15.60 -8.84 5.28
C HIS A 214 -15.08 -10.14 4.70
N TYR A 215 -15.09 -10.30 3.37
CA TYR A 215 -14.46 -11.45 2.70
C TYR A 215 -12.97 -11.57 3.05
N ALA A 216 -12.22 -10.46 3.02
CA ALA A 216 -10.82 -10.49 3.42
C ALA A 216 -10.61 -10.92 4.90
N LEU A 217 -11.50 -10.50 5.80
CA LEU A 217 -11.46 -10.84 7.24
C LEU A 217 -11.83 -12.30 7.53
N GLU A 218 -12.43 -13.05 6.59
CA GLU A 218 -12.64 -14.50 6.75
C GLU A 218 -11.31 -15.27 6.82
N VAL A 219 -10.26 -14.75 6.18
CA VAL A 219 -8.92 -15.36 6.16
C VAL A 219 -7.94 -14.60 7.04
N ARG A 220 -7.96 -13.26 6.94
CA ARG A 220 -7.09 -12.40 7.75
C ARG A 220 -7.67 -12.35 9.15
N THR A 221 -7.18 -13.18 10.05
CA THR A 221 -7.54 -13.13 11.47
C THR A 221 -6.43 -12.46 12.28
N ARG A 222 -6.77 -11.96 13.47
CA ARG A 222 -5.78 -11.35 14.38
C ARG A 222 -4.67 -12.33 14.74
N GLU A 223 -5.02 -13.60 14.94
CA GLU A 223 -4.08 -14.64 15.36
C GLU A 223 -3.16 -15.11 14.22
N ALA A 224 -3.70 -15.28 13.01
CA ALA A 224 -2.93 -15.81 11.88
C ALA A 224 -2.17 -14.72 11.12
N MET A 225 -2.75 -13.53 11.01
CA MET A 225 -2.25 -12.44 10.18
C MET A 225 -2.49 -11.07 10.85
N PRO A 226 -1.94 -10.81 12.04
CA PRO A 226 -2.30 -9.66 12.88
C PRO A 226 -2.21 -8.32 12.13
N VAL A 227 -1.11 -8.10 11.41
CA VAL A 227 -0.88 -6.84 10.67
C VAL A 227 -1.88 -6.68 9.53
N ALA A 228 -2.10 -7.72 8.73
CA ALA A 228 -3.02 -7.66 7.60
C ALA A 228 -4.49 -7.54 8.05
N TRP A 229 -4.85 -8.20 9.16
CA TRP A 229 -6.15 -8.05 9.81
C TRP A 229 -6.35 -6.62 10.29
N ALA A 230 -5.38 -6.02 10.98
CA ALA A 230 -5.45 -4.64 11.45
C ALA A 230 -5.56 -3.63 10.30
N THR A 231 -4.88 -3.87 9.16
CA THR A 231 -5.03 -3.05 7.95
C THR A 231 -6.47 -3.09 7.45
N THR A 232 -7.02 -4.31 7.33
CA THR A 232 -8.37 -4.51 6.82
C THR A 232 -9.41 -3.92 7.77
N GLN A 233 -9.22 -4.02 9.09
CA GLN A 233 -10.08 -3.38 10.09
C GLN A 233 -10.05 -1.85 9.97
N ASN A 234 -8.87 -1.23 9.87
CA ASN A 234 -8.77 0.23 9.70
C ASN A 234 -9.44 0.71 8.39
N ASN A 235 -9.32 -0.05 7.31
CA ASN A 235 -9.94 0.28 6.04
C ASN A 235 -11.47 0.11 6.08
N LEU A 236 -11.93 -0.97 6.69
CA LEU A 236 -13.36 -1.23 6.94
C LEU A 236 -13.97 -0.14 7.82
N ALA A 237 -13.25 0.30 8.86
CA ALA A 237 -13.66 1.42 9.71
C ALA A 237 -13.92 2.69 8.89
N THR A 238 -13.02 2.98 7.94
CA THR A 238 -13.20 4.16 7.09
C THR A 238 -14.39 4.00 6.14
N ALA A 239 -14.65 2.78 5.63
CA ALA A 239 -15.83 2.51 4.82
C ALA A 239 -17.13 2.64 5.62
N TYR A 240 -17.16 2.18 6.87
CA TYR A 240 -18.31 2.38 7.77
C TYR A 240 -18.56 3.85 8.07
N LYS A 241 -17.50 4.63 8.32
CA LYS A 241 -17.62 6.08 8.50
C LYS A 241 -18.23 6.78 7.28
N ASP A 242 -17.84 6.36 6.08
CA ASP A 242 -18.30 6.91 4.80
C ASP A 242 -19.66 6.32 4.34
N ARG A 243 -20.21 5.34 5.08
CA ARG A 243 -21.40 4.58 4.70
C ARG A 243 -22.65 5.46 4.72
N ILE A 244 -23.35 5.45 3.59
CA ILE A 244 -24.54 6.28 3.34
C ILE A 244 -25.83 5.57 3.76
N ILE A 245 -25.89 4.24 3.58
CA ILE A 245 -27.07 3.43 3.90
C ILE A 245 -27.10 3.08 5.39
N GLY A 246 -28.30 3.01 5.96
CA GLY A 246 -28.53 2.65 7.35
C GLY A 246 -28.54 3.85 8.29
N ASP A 247 -28.49 3.57 9.58
CA ASP A 247 -28.44 4.61 10.60
C ASP A 247 -27.01 5.14 10.76
N LYS A 248 -26.84 6.46 10.60
CA LYS A 248 -25.53 7.11 10.65
C LYS A 248 -24.85 6.91 12.01
N ALA A 249 -25.61 6.90 13.11
CA ALA A 249 -25.04 6.76 14.43
C ALA A 249 -24.42 5.36 14.60
N ASN A 250 -25.16 4.30 14.21
CA ASN A 250 -24.64 2.93 14.20
C ASN A 250 -23.43 2.77 13.27
N ASN A 251 -23.45 3.37 12.08
CA ASN A 251 -22.31 3.32 11.15
C ASN A 251 -21.03 3.92 11.76
N ILE A 252 -21.15 5.01 12.54
CA ILE A 252 -20.00 5.59 13.25
C ILE A 252 -19.53 4.69 14.40
N GLU A 253 -20.43 4.02 15.14
CA GLU A 253 -20.02 3.09 16.19
C GLU A 253 -19.29 1.86 15.61
N GLU A 254 -19.74 1.32 14.48
CA GLU A 254 -19.03 0.24 13.77
C GLU A 254 -17.63 0.69 13.33
N ALA A 255 -17.51 1.93 12.81
CA ALA A 255 -16.21 2.50 12.47
C ALA A 255 -15.28 2.61 13.68
N ILE A 256 -15.77 3.14 14.81
CA ILE A 256 -15.01 3.25 16.06
C ILE A 256 -14.55 1.88 16.54
N ALA A 257 -15.43 0.86 16.52
CA ALA A 257 -15.08 -0.50 16.89
C ALA A 257 -13.95 -1.08 16.03
N CYS A 258 -14.04 -0.93 14.70
CA CYS A 258 -13.00 -1.39 13.78
C CYS A 258 -11.66 -0.66 13.95
N TYR A 259 -11.66 0.65 14.26
CA TYR A 259 -10.41 1.35 14.58
C TYR A 259 -9.79 0.82 15.88
N HIS A 260 -10.59 0.56 16.92
CA HIS A 260 -10.08 -0.06 18.15
C HIS A 260 -9.46 -1.44 17.90
N TYR A 261 -10.11 -2.29 17.08
CA TYR A 261 -9.54 -3.56 16.66
C TYR A 261 -8.18 -3.39 15.97
N SER A 262 -8.04 -2.39 15.09
CA SER A 262 -6.75 -2.10 14.44
C SER A 262 -5.67 -1.68 15.45
N LEU A 263 -6.02 -0.86 16.45
CA LEU A 263 -5.12 -0.40 17.52
C LEU A 263 -4.72 -1.49 18.52
N GLU A 264 -5.34 -2.67 18.51
CA GLU A 264 -4.83 -3.83 19.26
C GLU A 264 -3.51 -4.36 18.71
N VAL A 265 -3.24 -4.13 17.41
CA VAL A 265 -2.03 -4.57 16.72
C VAL A 265 -1.12 -3.40 16.41
N TYR A 266 -1.68 -2.30 15.90
CA TYR A 266 -0.93 -1.09 15.67
C TYR A 266 -0.66 -0.40 16.99
N THR A 267 0.60 -0.41 17.40
CA THR A 267 1.08 0.29 18.59
C THR A 267 2.08 1.35 18.16
N ARG A 268 2.21 2.41 18.97
CA ARG A 268 3.20 3.47 18.73
C ARG A 268 4.63 2.93 18.59
N GLU A 269 4.96 1.87 19.30
CA GLU A 269 6.32 1.30 19.31
C GLU A 269 6.60 0.41 18.10
N ALA A 270 5.66 -0.46 17.73
CA ALA A 270 5.87 -1.43 16.66
C ALA A 270 5.54 -0.85 15.27
N MET A 271 4.48 -0.04 15.17
CA MET A 271 3.91 0.45 13.92
C MET A 271 3.51 1.92 14.06
N PRO A 272 4.46 2.84 14.34
CA PRO A 272 4.17 4.23 14.73
C PRO A 272 3.31 4.96 13.69
N VAL A 273 3.59 4.77 12.41
CA VAL A 273 2.91 5.46 11.30
C VAL A 273 1.46 4.98 11.14
N ASP A 274 1.25 3.66 11.16
CA ASP A 274 -0.09 3.07 11.07
C ASP A 274 -0.91 3.42 12.32
N TRP A 275 -0.31 3.32 13.51
CA TRP A 275 -0.93 3.71 14.78
C TRP A 275 -1.39 5.17 14.76
N ALA A 276 -0.53 6.11 14.37
CA ALA A 276 -0.88 7.53 14.31
C ALA A 276 -1.97 7.81 13.26
N THR A 277 -1.98 7.08 12.15
CA THR A 277 -3.02 7.18 11.14
C THR A 277 -4.36 6.69 11.67
N THR A 278 -4.38 5.54 12.34
CA THR A 278 -5.58 5.00 12.96
C THR A 278 -6.08 5.90 14.09
N GLN A 279 -5.19 6.47 14.91
CA GLN A 279 -5.55 7.43 15.96
C GLN A 279 -6.21 8.70 15.39
N ASN A 280 -5.65 9.28 14.33
CA ASN A 280 -6.26 10.44 13.66
C ASN A 280 -7.64 10.10 13.10
N ASN A 281 -7.80 8.92 12.50
CA ASN A 281 -9.07 8.51 11.90
C ASN A 281 -10.14 8.19 12.96
N LEU A 282 -9.74 7.54 14.05
CA LEU A 282 -10.58 7.30 15.22
C LEU A 282 -11.01 8.62 15.86
N ALA A 283 -10.09 9.59 16.00
CA ALA A 283 -10.41 10.92 16.49
C ALA A 283 -11.47 11.62 15.64
N THR A 284 -11.36 11.53 14.29
CA THR A 284 -12.41 12.07 13.42
C THR A 284 -13.74 11.33 13.59
N ALA A 285 -13.72 10.00 13.79
CA ALA A 285 -14.95 9.26 14.08
C ALA A 285 -15.59 9.69 15.41
N TYR A 286 -14.80 9.96 16.45
CA TYR A 286 -15.28 10.54 17.70
C TYR A 286 -15.87 11.95 17.52
N SER A 287 -15.22 12.80 16.71
CA SER A 287 -15.74 14.13 16.38
C SER A 287 -17.09 14.06 15.66
N ASP A 288 -17.30 13.05 14.83
CA ASP A 288 -18.54 12.80 14.09
C ASP A 288 -19.58 12.00 14.89
N ARG A 289 -19.22 11.52 16.09
CA ARG A 289 -20.03 10.58 16.89
C ARG A 289 -21.31 11.23 17.40
N ILE A 290 -22.43 10.58 17.10
CA ILE A 290 -23.78 11.06 17.43
C ILE A 290 -24.25 10.55 18.80
N ILE A 291 -23.83 9.35 19.19
CA ILE A 291 -24.23 8.71 20.45
C ILE A 291 -23.36 9.22 21.60
N GLY A 292 -23.96 9.38 22.78
CA GLY A 292 -23.27 9.78 24.00
C GLY A 292 -23.26 11.29 24.21
N ASP A 293 -22.40 11.74 25.13
CA ASP A 293 -22.24 13.16 25.41
C ASP A 293 -21.29 13.80 24.40
N LYS A 294 -21.78 14.82 23.69
CA LYS A 294 -21.01 15.49 22.63
C LYS A 294 -19.72 16.13 23.17
N ALA A 295 -19.73 16.64 24.40
CA ALA A 295 -18.55 17.27 24.98
C ALA A 295 -17.44 16.23 25.20
N ASN A 296 -17.77 15.08 25.80
CA ASN A 296 -16.84 13.97 25.97
C ASN A 296 -16.33 13.41 24.63
N ASN A 297 -17.21 13.24 23.63
CA ASN A 297 -16.81 12.79 22.30
C ASN A 297 -15.77 13.73 21.65
N LEU A 298 -15.91 15.05 21.84
CA LEU A 298 -14.94 16.02 21.36
C LEU A 298 -13.61 15.96 22.13
N GLU A 299 -13.63 15.69 23.43
CA GLU A 299 -12.39 15.47 24.19
C GLU A 299 -11.66 14.20 23.73
N ASP A 300 -12.39 13.11 23.46
CA ASP A 300 -11.82 11.87 22.91
C ASP A 300 -11.20 12.13 21.53
N ALA A 301 -11.86 12.94 20.69
CA ALA A 301 -11.32 13.36 19.40
C ALA A 301 -10.02 14.17 19.55
N ILE A 302 -10.02 15.20 20.41
CA ILE A 302 -8.84 16.01 20.70
C ILE A 302 -7.68 15.15 21.19
N ALA A 303 -7.94 14.21 22.12
CA ALA A 303 -6.92 13.29 22.62
C ALA A 303 -6.34 12.40 21.51
N GLY A 304 -7.18 11.83 20.66
CA GLY A 304 -6.74 11.00 19.53
C GLY A 304 -5.91 11.78 18.50
N TYR A 305 -6.23 13.05 18.24
CA TYR A 305 -5.39 13.89 17.40
C TYR A 305 -4.03 14.18 18.03
N HIS A 306 -3.97 14.43 19.34
CA HIS A 306 -2.69 14.58 20.05
C HIS A 306 -1.85 13.31 19.97
N TYR A 307 -2.44 12.14 20.16
CA TYR A 307 -1.74 10.86 19.97
C TYR A 307 -1.17 10.73 18.56
N ALA A 308 -1.93 11.08 17.52
CA ALA A 308 -1.43 11.05 16.15
C ALA A 308 -0.24 12.02 15.93
N LEU A 309 -0.26 13.20 16.55
CA LEU A 309 0.81 14.21 16.47
C LEU A 309 2.09 13.83 17.23
N GLU A 310 2.07 12.79 18.07
CA GLU A 310 3.30 12.26 18.69
C GLU A 310 4.24 11.63 17.64
N VAL A 311 3.68 11.13 16.53
CA VAL A 311 4.44 10.50 15.44
C VAL A 311 4.45 11.38 14.20
N ARG A 312 3.29 11.95 13.84
CA ARG A 312 3.18 12.84 12.70
C ARG A 312 3.80 14.17 13.10
N THR A 313 5.05 14.40 12.69
CA THR A 313 5.76 15.66 12.92
C THR A 313 5.85 16.44 11.63
N ARG A 314 6.07 17.76 11.74
CA ARG A 314 6.27 18.64 10.58
C ARG A 314 7.44 18.18 9.71
N GLU A 315 8.52 17.71 10.32
CA GLU A 315 9.74 17.30 9.64
C GLU A 315 9.59 15.94 8.94
N ALA A 316 9.03 14.95 9.64
CA ALA A 316 8.95 13.58 9.10
C ALA A 316 7.75 13.37 8.19
N MET A 317 6.62 14.01 8.49
CA MET A 317 5.34 13.78 7.83
C MET A 317 4.55 15.09 7.64
N PRO A 318 5.10 16.09 6.92
CA PRO A 318 4.55 17.45 6.86
C PRO A 318 3.08 17.50 6.45
N VAL A 319 2.69 16.69 5.44
CA VAL A 319 1.32 16.68 4.90
C VAL A 319 0.33 16.07 5.90
N ASP A 320 0.68 14.94 6.51
CA ASP A 320 -0.16 14.26 7.50
C ASP A 320 -0.25 15.03 8.81
N TRP A 321 0.87 15.63 9.25
CA TRP A 321 0.90 16.54 10.40
C TRP A 321 -0.04 17.72 10.17
N ALA A 322 0.06 18.41 9.02
CA ALA A 322 -0.83 19.53 8.71
C ALA A 322 -2.30 19.12 8.59
N MET A 323 -2.58 17.90 8.11
CA MET A 323 -3.93 17.34 8.10
C MET A 323 -4.47 17.13 9.52
N THR A 324 -3.68 16.52 10.39
CA THR A 324 -4.06 16.28 11.79
C THR A 324 -4.23 17.60 12.56
N GLN A 325 -3.35 18.58 12.33
CA GLN A 325 -3.49 19.93 12.90
C GLN A 325 -4.79 20.61 12.45
N ASN A 326 -5.14 20.51 11.17
CA ASN A 326 -6.41 21.05 10.67
C ASN A 326 -7.63 20.39 11.33
N ASN A 327 -7.59 19.07 11.52
CA ASN A 327 -8.68 18.34 12.17
C ASN A 327 -8.79 18.71 13.66
N LEU A 328 -7.64 18.80 14.35
CA LEU A 328 -7.55 19.25 15.73
C LEU A 328 -8.09 20.68 15.90
N ALA A 329 -7.78 21.58 14.97
CA ALA A 329 -8.31 22.94 14.96
C ALA A 329 -9.84 22.99 14.89
N THR A 330 -10.44 22.16 14.03
CA THR A 330 -11.91 22.02 13.94
C THR A 330 -12.48 21.49 15.26
N ALA A 331 -11.86 20.47 15.85
CA ALA A 331 -12.31 19.92 17.13
C ALA A 331 -12.22 20.94 18.28
N TYR A 332 -11.16 21.75 18.33
CA TYR A 332 -11.05 22.86 19.29
C TYR A 332 -12.11 23.94 19.05
N SER A 333 -12.42 24.26 17.79
CA SER A 333 -13.46 25.23 17.45
C SER A 333 -14.85 24.78 17.93
N ASP A 334 -15.11 23.48 17.86
CA ASP A 334 -16.37 22.86 18.28
C ASP A 334 -16.40 22.48 19.77
N ARG A 335 -15.26 22.55 20.46
CA ARG A 335 -15.08 22.11 21.85
C ARG A 335 -16.02 22.83 22.80
N ILE A 336 -16.75 22.04 23.59
CA ILE A 336 -17.78 22.51 24.52
C ILE A 336 -17.19 22.79 25.92
N ILE A 337 -16.19 22.01 26.34
CA ILE A 337 -15.56 22.14 27.66
C ILE A 337 -14.54 23.28 27.63
N GLY A 338 -14.49 24.05 28.73
CA GLY A 338 -13.53 25.12 28.93
C GLY A 338 -14.05 26.50 28.51
N ASP A 339 -13.13 27.47 28.47
CA ASP A 339 -13.44 28.82 28.03
C ASP A 339 -13.44 28.90 26.49
N LYS A 340 -14.48 29.49 25.92
CA LYS A 340 -14.65 29.56 24.47
C LYS A 340 -13.56 30.37 23.79
N ALA A 341 -13.05 31.44 24.42
CA ALA A 341 -11.99 32.24 23.82
C ALA A 341 -10.70 31.43 23.76
N ASN A 342 -10.34 30.73 24.83
CA ASN A 342 -9.17 29.85 24.85
C ASN A 342 -9.26 28.72 23.80
N ASN A 343 -10.43 28.08 23.67
CA ASN A 343 -10.65 27.05 22.66
C ASN A 343 -10.45 27.59 21.23
N LEU A 344 -10.88 28.83 20.97
CA LEU A 344 -10.66 29.47 19.67
C LEU A 344 -9.19 29.84 19.44
N GLU A 345 -8.46 30.27 20.47
CA GLU A 345 -7.01 30.50 20.37
C GLU A 345 -6.25 29.20 20.04
N ASP A 346 -6.60 28.09 20.70
CA ASP A 346 -6.03 26.77 20.40
C ASP A 346 -6.33 26.34 18.96
N ALA A 347 -7.57 26.56 18.50
CA ALA A 347 -7.95 26.29 17.11
C ALA A 347 -7.16 27.14 16.10
N ILE A 348 -7.02 28.44 16.36
CA ILE A 348 -6.25 29.36 15.50
C ILE A 348 -4.79 28.94 15.42
N ALA A 349 -4.19 28.57 16.54
CA ALA A 349 -2.81 28.06 16.56
C ALA A 349 -2.66 26.80 15.68
N CYS A 350 -3.58 25.85 15.80
CA CYS A 350 -3.57 24.63 14.99
C CYS A 350 -3.78 24.91 13.49
N TYR A 351 -4.67 25.85 13.12
CA TYR A 351 -4.81 26.29 11.73
C TYR A 351 -3.54 26.96 11.20
N HIS A 352 -2.86 27.77 12.02
CA HIS A 352 -1.57 28.35 11.63
C HIS A 352 -0.52 27.27 11.36
N TYR A 353 -0.40 26.27 12.22
CA TYR A 353 0.47 25.12 11.98
C TYR A 353 0.14 24.40 10.66
N ALA A 354 -1.13 24.13 10.37
CA ALA A 354 -1.53 23.50 9.13
C ALA A 354 -1.16 24.34 7.88
N LEU A 355 -1.29 25.67 7.96
CA LEU A 355 -0.97 26.59 6.88
C LEU A 355 0.53 26.71 6.57
N GLU A 356 1.41 26.38 7.52
CA GLU A 356 2.87 26.35 7.28
C GLU A 356 3.26 25.35 6.18
N VAL A 357 2.46 24.30 5.99
CA VAL A 357 2.66 23.29 4.95
C VAL A 357 1.69 23.48 3.79
N ARG A 358 0.42 23.80 4.08
CA ARG A 358 -0.64 23.94 3.07
C ARG A 358 -0.69 25.36 2.50
N THR A 359 0.39 25.81 1.87
CA THR A 359 0.39 27.08 1.12
C THR A 359 -0.14 26.85 -0.30
N ARG A 360 -0.72 27.89 -0.91
CA ARG A 360 -1.26 27.86 -2.28
C ARG A 360 -0.20 27.49 -3.33
N GLU A 361 1.08 27.66 -3.01
CA GLU A 361 2.22 27.27 -3.84
C GLU A 361 2.64 25.80 -3.66
N ALA A 362 2.34 25.16 -2.52
CA ALA A 362 2.72 23.78 -2.22
C ALA A 362 1.70 22.72 -2.69
N MET A 363 0.47 23.10 -3.04
CA MET A 363 -0.56 22.20 -3.58
C MET A 363 -1.36 22.85 -4.73
N PRO A 364 -0.82 22.93 -5.96
CA PRO A 364 -1.58 23.39 -7.11
C PRO A 364 -2.55 22.27 -7.55
N GLY A 365 -3.82 22.35 -7.16
CA GLY A 365 -4.83 21.43 -7.73
C GLY A 365 -6.12 21.12 -6.97
N VAL A 366 -6.43 21.80 -5.86
CA VAL A 366 -7.76 21.63 -5.21
C VAL A 366 -8.47 22.97 -5.23
N GLY A 367 -9.27 23.18 -6.28
CA GLY A 367 -10.22 24.28 -6.44
C GLY A 367 -11.62 23.74 -6.61
#